data_AF-A0A561PZC2-F1
#
_entry.id   AF-A0A561PZC2-F1
#
_cell.length_a   1.000
_cell.length_b   1.000
_cell.length_c   1.000
_cell.angle_alpha   90.00
_cell.angle_beta   90.00
_cell.angle_gamma   90.00
#
_symmetry.space_group_name_H-M   'P 1'
#
loop_
_entity.id
_entity.type
_entity.pdbx_description
1 polymer ?
#
loop_
_entity_poly.entity_id
_entity_poly.type
_entity_poly.pdbx_seq_one_letter_code
_entity_poly.pdbx_strand_id
1 'polypeptide(L)'
;METGEQIYRRPDGKDFDLPGAAQMIFSDLGTVNVEKTRGFSAYRFIRDELIRLGVPASQIAFMQDFKKTEAKQRLFGDVRAGKVRFLIGSSETMGTGVNAQLRLKALHHLDVPWLPSQIEQREGRIVRQGNQHDEVDIFAYATEGSLDASMWQNNERKARFIAAALSGDTSIRRLEDVGEGAANQFAMAKAIASGDERLMQKAGLEGDIARLERLRAAHEDDQHAVRRQMRDAEREIEVSTRRIGEIGQDIARLQPTTGDAFTMVVLGMVHTERKDAGRALMKEILTLLQLQHEGEVHLATIRGFDLVFEGVRFGNGDGYDFETLLQRTGAEYEIELAITVTPLGAISRLEHGLGGFDEEQRQYRRRLEEAERRLASYQTRTGGLFQFATELDAKRKQLREVEDDLAAEAVAEAEELKAAPAA
;
A
#
# COMPACT_ATOMS: atom_id res chain seq x y z
N MET A 1 4.68 2.54 36.37
CA MET A 1 4.55 1.11 36.73
C MET A 1 3.51 0.43 35.84
N GLU A 2 3.60 0.58 34.53
CA GLU A 2 2.49 0.20 33.62
C GLU A 2 2.66 -1.22 33.05
N THR A 3 3.92 -1.66 32.87
CA THR A 3 4.26 -2.97 32.30
C THR A 3 4.93 -3.92 33.31
N GLY A 4 4.87 -3.61 34.60
CA GLY A 4 5.55 -4.37 35.67
C GLY A 4 4.98 -5.77 35.89
N GLU A 5 3.68 -5.95 35.65
CA GLU A 5 2.94 -7.19 35.85
C GLU A 5 2.63 -7.93 34.54
N GLN A 6 3.03 -7.37 33.39
CA GLN A 6 2.74 -7.94 32.09
C GLN A 6 3.47 -9.28 31.92
N ILE A 7 2.70 -10.31 31.52
CA ILE A 7 3.19 -11.66 31.25
C ILE A 7 3.49 -11.77 29.76
N TYR A 8 4.67 -12.32 29.45
CA TYR A 8 5.14 -12.50 28.09
C TYR A 8 5.16 -13.98 27.73
N ARG A 9 4.95 -14.27 26.45
CA ARG A 9 4.91 -15.64 25.93
C ARG A 9 6.20 -16.06 25.24
N ARG A 10 6.55 -17.33 25.40
CA ARG A 10 7.62 -17.97 24.64
C ARG A 10 7.10 -18.35 23.24
N PRO A 11 7.99 -18.57 22.26
CA PRO A 11 7.59 -19.07 20.94
C PRO A 11 6.85 -20.41 20.95
N ASP A 12 6.99 -21.22 22.02
CA ASP A 12 6.28 -22.48 22.22
C ASP A 12 4.87 -22.31 22.82
N GLY A 13 4.42 -21.07 23.01
CA GLY A 13 3.10 -20.72 23.53
C GLY A 13 2.99 -20.71 25.06
N LYS A 14 4.06 -21.07 25.79
CA LYS A 14 4.06 -21.02 27.27
C LYS A 14 4.42 -19.64 27.80
N ASP A 15 3.88 -19.29 28.96
CA ASP A 15 4.23 -18.04 29.63
C ASP A 15 5.65 -18.10 30.22
N PHE A 16 6.32 -16.95 30.28
CA PHE A 16 7.54 -16.80 31.08
C PHE A 16 7.20 -16.68 32.57
N ASP A 17 8.05 -17.25 33.43
CA ASP A 17 7.82 -17.29 34.88
C ASP A 17 7.94 -15.90 35.54
N LEU A 18 8.71 -14.99 34.92
CA LEU A 18 8.90 -13.63 35.41
C LEU A 18 8.15 -12.61 34.56
N PRO A 19 7.25 -11.80 35.17
CA PRO A 19 6.60 -10.69 34.50
C PRO A 19 7.56 -9.51 34.32
N GLY A 20 7.13 -8.52 33.56
CA GLY A 20 7.83 -7.25 33.45
C GLY A 20 8.58 -7.04 32.13
N ALA A 21 8.39 -5.84 31.56
CA ALA A 21 9.12 -5.38 30.39
C ALA A 21 10.61 -5.14 30.68
N ALA A 22 11.39 -5.16 29.61
CA ALA A 22 12.78 -4.75 29.60
C ALA A 22 12.97 -3.40 28.88
N GLN A 23 14.06 -2.72 29.21
CA GLN A 23 14.47 -1.44 28.64
C GLN A 23 15.94 -1.50 28.22
N MET A 24 16.26 -0.83 27.12
CA MET A 24 17.64 -0.70 26.64
C MET A 24 18.10 0.75 26.73
N ILE A 25 19.31 0.94 27.24
CA ILE A 25 19.91 2.26 27.41
C ILE A 25 21.23 2.29 26.63
N PHE A 26 21.29 3.18 25.64
CA PHE A 26 22.45 3.43 24.81
C PHE A 26 23.19 4.67 25.28
N SER A 27 24.50 4.50 25.52
CA SER A 27 25.43 5.59 25.83
C SER A 27 26.82 5.25 25.31
N ASP A 28 27.33 6.01 24.34
CA ASP A 28 28.70 5.92 23.83
C ASP A 28 29.69 6.70 24.71
N LEU A 29 29.21 7.74 25.40
CA LEU A 29 29.93 8.52 26.41
C LEU A 29 29.78 7.90 27.82
N GLY A 30 30.71 8.24 28.72
CA GLY A 30 30.60 7.88 30.15
C GLY A 30 30.69 6.38 30.48
N THR A 31 31.30 5.59 29.60
CA THR A 31 31.53 4.14 29.82
C THR A 31 32.38 3.87 31.06
N VAL A 32 32.33 2.64 31.60
CA VAL A 32 33.00 2.28 32.86
C VAL A 32 34.52 2.50 32.81
N ASN A 33 35.13 2.40 31.64
CA ASN A 33 36.57 2.63 31.47
C ASN A 33 36.98 4.10 31.60
N VAL A 34 36.06 5.05 31.34
CA VAL A 34 36.31 6.50 31.38
C VAL A 34 36.35 7.03 32.82
N GLU A 35 35.82 6.26 33.78
CA GLU A 35 35.85 6.59 35.21
C GLU A 35 37.28 6.81 35.72
N LYS A 36 38.25 6.02 35.24
CA LYS A 36 39.66 6.12 35.64
C LYS A 36 40.31 7.45 35.27
N THR A 37 39.82 8.12 34.24
CA THR A 37 40.41 9.36 33.71
C THR A 37 39.57 10.61 34.01
N ARG A 38 38.24 10.49 34.15
CA ARG A 38 37.33 11.62 34.38
C ARG A 38 36.62 11.61 35.73
N GLY A 39 36.80 10.56 36.54
CA GLY A 39 36.18 10.44 37.87
C GLY A 39 34.66 10.19 37.87
N PHE A 40 34.03 10.03 36.70
CA PHE A 40 32.59 9.81 36.56
C PHE A 40 32.27 8.79 35.47
N SER A 41 31.29 7.92 35.73
CA SER A 41 30.70 7.00 34.75
C SER A 41 29.18 7.08 34.79
N ALA A 42 28.58 7.47 33.67
CA ALA A 42 27.13 7.50 33.50
C ALA A 42 26.50 6.11 33.75
N TYR A 43 27.19 5.04 33.34
CA TYR A 43 26.72 3.66 33.52
C TYR A 43 26.56 3.30 35.00
N ARG A 44 27.55 3.65 35.84
CA ARG A 44 27.47 3.41 37.28
C ARG A 44 26.43 4.30 37.93
N PHE A 45 26.40 5.58 37.57
CA PHE A 45 25.41 6.52 38.08
C PHE A 45 23.98 6.03 37.85
N ILE A 46 23.64 5.61 36.62
CA ILE A 46 22.32 5.09 36.27
C ILE A 46 22.01 3.82 37.05
N ARG A 47 22.96 2.88 37.16
CA ARG A 47 22.77 1.66 37.95
C ARG A 47 22.47 1.99 39.41
N ASP A 48 23.26 2.86 40.02
CA ASP A 48 23.13 3.19 41.43
C ASP A 48 21.81 3.94 41.69
N GLU A 49 21.37 4.77 40.75
CA GLU A 49 20.08 5.46 40.82
C GLU A 49 18.89 4.50 40.61
N LEU A 50 18.99 3.55 39.68
CA LEU A 50 17.98 2.50 39.51
C LEU A 50 17.85 1.65 40.77
N ILE A 51 18.97 1.31 41.43
CA ILE A 51 18.97 0.59 42.70
C ILE A 51 18.30 1.42 43.79
N ARG A 52 18.61 2.73 43.87
CA ARG A 52 17.97 3.66 44.81
C ARG A 52 16.46 3.73 44.64
N LEU A 53 15.98 3.62 43.40
CA LEU A 53 14.57 3.58 43.03
C LEU A 53 13.92 2.20 43.20
N GLY A 54 14.65 1.21 43.71
CA GLY A 54 14.12 -0.11 44.08
C GLY A 54 14.33 -1.22 43.04
N VAL A 55 15.11 -1.00 41.99
CA VAL A 55 15.47 -2.05 41.02
C VAL A 55 16.59 -2.92 41.59
N PRO A 56 16.39 -4.26 41.73
CA PRO A 56 17.47 -5.14 42.19
C PRO A 56 18.67 -5.08 41.25
N ALA A 57 19.88 -5.05 41.81
CA ALA A 57 21.12 -5.01 41.03
C ALA A 57 21.26 -6.19 40.05
N SER A 58 20.69 -7.36 40.38
CA SER A 58 20.65 -8.54 39.51
C SER A 58 19.81 -8.35 38.24
N GLN A 59 18.92 -7.35 38.21
CA GLN A 59 18.08 -7.03 37.06
C GLN A 59 18.72 -5.98 36.13
N ILE A 60 19.93 -5.51 36.45
CA ILE A 60 20.67 -4.50 35.68
C ILE A 60 21.93 -5.15 35.14
N ALA A 61 22.16 -5.06 33.82
CA ALA A 61 23.33 -5.64 33.17
C ALA A 61 24.04 -4.63 32.27
N PHE A 62 25.37 -4.69 32.28
CA PHE A 62 26.22 -3.95 31.36
C PHE A 62 26.69 -4.87 30.23
N MET A 63 26.46 -4.49 28.98
CA MET A 63 26.86 -5.31 27.83
C MET A 63 28.39 -5.53 27.77
N GLN A 64 29.16 -4.58 28.26
CA GLN A 64 30.64 -4.58 28.24
C GLN A 64 31.26 -5.70 29.10
N ASP A 65 30.53 -6.19 30.10
CA ASP A 65 30.99 -7.26 30.99
C ASP A 65 30.95 -8.63 30.30
N PHE A 66 30.20 -8.76 29.20
CA PHE A 66 29.96 -10.01 28.49
C PHE A 66 30.73 -10.05 27.16
N LYS A 67 32.02 -10.38 27.21
CA LYS A 67 32.90 -10.38 26.03
C LYS A 67 32.72 -11.59 25.11
N LYS A 68 32.47 -12.78 25.67
CA LYS A 68 32.34 -14.04 24.92
C LYS A 68 30.95 -14.17 24.30
N THR A 69 30.86 -14.71 23.09
CA THR A 69 29.59 -14.90 22.35
C THR A 69 28.56 -15.70 23.17
N GLU A 70 28.97 -16.79 23.81
CA GLU A 70 28.07 -17.58 24.66
C GLU A 70 27.52 -16.78 25.84
N ALA A 71 28.34 -15.92 26.45
CA ALA A 71 27.94 -15.10 27.58
C ALA A 71 26.92 -14.03 27.15
N LYS A 72 27.10 -13.44 25.96
CA LYS A 72 26.13 -12.52 25.35
C LYS A 72 24.80 -13.22 25.04
N GLN A 73 24.84 -14.44 24.48
CA GLN A 73 23.63 -15.22 24.21
C GLN A 73 22.86 -15.56 25.48
N ARG A 74 23.55 -15.93 26.57
CA ARG A 74 22.92 -16.16 27.88
C ARG A 74 22.28 -14.89 28.42
N LEU A 75 22.98 -13.75 28.36
CA LEU A 75 22.43 -12.46 28.76
C LEU A 75 21.14 -12.12 27.99
N PHE A 76 21.10 -12.32 26.67
CA PHE A 76 19.87 -12.09 25.89
C PHE A 76 18.77 -13.09 26.23
N GLY A 77 19.13 -14.32 26.62
CA GLY A 77 18.20 -15.29 27.21
C GLY A 77 17.61 -14.77 28.51
N ASP A 78 18.44 -14.22 29.40
CA ASP A 78 18.03 -13.68 30.70
C ASP A 78 17.17 -12.42 30.57
N VAL A 79 17.43 -11.56 29.57
CA VAL A 79 16.56 -10.42 29.22
C VAL A 79 15.20 -10.91 28.72
N ARG A 80 15.17 -11.87 27.79
CA ARG A 80 13.91 -12.45 27.29
C ARG A 80 13.12 -13.18 28.37
N ALA A 81 13.81 -13.75 29.35
CA ALA A 81 13.22 -14.42 30.50
C ALA A 81 12.77 -13.46 31.62
N GLY A 82 13.05 -12.15 31.52
CA GLY A 82 12.68 -11.16 32.54
C GLY A 82 13.61 -11.10 33.75
N LYS A 83 14.71 -11.86 33.76
CA LYS A 83 15.71 -11.80 34.84
C LYS A 83 16.53 -10.51 34.79
N VAL A 84 16.75 -9.97 33.59
CA VAL A 84 17.39 -8.66 33.37
C VAL A 84 16.35 -7.74 32.75
N ARG A 85 16.11 -6.59 33.41
CA ARG A 85 15.14 -5.58 32.98
C ARG A 85 15.79 -4.35 32.39
N PHE A 86 17.02 -4.03 32.79
CA PHE A 86 17.76 -2.90 32.25
C PHE A 86 19.07 -3.39 31.64
N LEU A 87 19.21 -3.19 30.33
CA LEU A 87 20.44 -3.48 29.62
C LEU A 87 21.08 -2.17 29.16
N ILE A 88 22.32 -1.92 29.60
CA ILE A 88 23.04 -0.68 29.31
C ILE A 88 24.28 -1.02 28.47
N GLY A 89 24.48 -0.31 27.36
CA GLY A 89 25.59 -0.56 26.45
C GLY A 89 25.83 0.56 25.43
N SER A 90 26.91 0.42 24.67
CA SER A 90 27.29 1.36 23.62
C SER A 90 26.79 0.89 22.25
N SER A 91 26.75 1.79 21.27
CA SER A 91 26.50 1.49 19.86
C SER A 91 27.44 0.41 19.35
N GLU A 92 28.71 0.41 19.75
CA GLU A 92 29.67 -0.60 19.31
C GLU A 92 29.34 -2.00 19.88
N THR A 93 28.92 -2.06 21.14
CA THR A 93 28.73 -3.34 21.84
C THR A 93 27.36 -3.95 21.64
N MET A 94 26.34 -3.13 21.35
CA MET A 94 24.95 -3.53 21.12
C MET A 94 24.48 -3.30 19.67
N GLY A 95 25.32 -2.70 18.82
CA GLY A 95 24.99 -2.31 17.45
C GLY A 95 24.83 -3.45 16.46
N THR A 96 25.30 -4.68 16.74
CA THR A 96 25.09 -5.85 15.86
C THR A 96 24.76 -7.11 16.66
N GLY A 97 23.84 -7.94 16.15
CA GLY A 97 23.63 -9.32 16.64
C GLY A 97 22.89 -9.51 17.98
N VAL A 98 22.13 -8.52 18.46
CA VAL A 98 21.34 -8.63 19.70
C VAL A 98 19.91 -9.12 19.40
N ASN A 99 19.50 -10.26 19.99
CA ASN A 99 18.15 -10.82 19.89
C ASN A 99 17.49 -10.79 21.29
N ALA A 100 17.07 -9.60 21.71
CA ALA A 100 16.47 -9.34 23.02
C ALA A 100 15.15 -8.56 22.94
N GLN A 101 14.59 -8.41 21.73
CA GLN A 101 13.45 -7.55 21.40
C GLN A 101 12.11 -7.97 22.00
N LEU A 102 11.96 -9.24 22.41
CA LEU A 102 10.66 -9.87 22.72
C LEU A 102 9.78 -9.09 23.71
N ARG A 103 10.40 -8.42 24.69
CA ARG A 103 9.71 -7.67 25.75
C ARG A 103 10.27 -6.26 25.95
N LEU A 104 10.89 -5.69 24.91
CA LEU A 104 11.43 -4.33 25.00
C LEU A 104 10.31 -3.31 24.87
N LYS A 105 10.07 -2.53 25.93
CA LYS A 105 9.07 -1.46 25.90
C LYS A 105 9.70 -0.08 25.63
N ALA A 106 10.90 0.16 26.14
CA ALA A 106 11.56 1.45 26.01
C ALA A 106 13.03 1.34 25.55
N LEU A 107 13.45 2.27 24.72
CA LEU A 107 14.83 2.47 24.29
C LEU A 107 15.26 3.91 24.60
N HIS A 108 16.43 4.07 25.20
CA HIS A 108 16.95 5.36 25.66
C HIS A 108 18.26 5.70 24.95
N HIS A 109 18.31 6.81 24.22
CA HIS A 109 19.52 7.44 23.70
C HIS A 109 19.99 8.52 24.66
N LEU A 110 20.90 8.16 25.58
CA LEU A 110 21.47 9.12 26.52
C LEU A 110 22.44 10.10 25.87
N ASP A 111 22.99 9.70 24.73
CA ASP A 111 23.86 10.54 23.93
C ASP A 111 23.57 10.38 22.44
N VAL A 112 23.96 11.41 21.71
CA VAL A 112 23.80 11.52 20.26
C VAL A 112 24.95 10.76 19.59
N PRO A 113 24.68 9.64 18.90
CA PRO A 113 25.71 9.00 18.10
C PRO A 113 26.03 9.88 16.88
N TRP A 114 27.28 9.84 16.44
CA TRP A 114 27.83 10.75 15.42
C TRP A 114 27.35 10.47 13.98
N LEU A 115 26.67 9.33 13.79
CA LEU A 115 26.22 8.79 12.51
C LEU A 115 24.72 8.40 12.57
N PRO A 116 23.90 8.79 11.58
CA PRO A 116 22.48 8.42 11.55
C PRO A 116 22.25 6.90 11.52
N SER A 117 23.13 6.18 10.83
CA SER A 117 23.06 4.71 10.73
C SER A 117 23.19 4.01 12.07
N GLN A 118 23.85 4.63 13.05
CA GLN A 118 23.92 4.08 14.41
C GLN A 118 22.58 4.21 15.12
N ILE A 119 21.83 5.31 14.91
CA ILE A 119 20.48 5.48 15.47
C ILE A 119 19.54 4.45 14.89
N GLU A 120 19.48 4.33 13.56
CA GLU A 120 18.65 3.35 12.88
C GLU A 120 18.99 1.92 13.35
N GLN A 121 20.27 1.59 13.51
CA GLN A 121 20.70 0.31 14.05
C GLN A 121 20.27 0.08 15.51
N ARG A 122 20.30 1.13 16.35
CA ARG A 122 19.84 1.08 17.73
C ARG A 122 18.32 0.93 17.79
N GLU A 123 17.55 1.75 17.10
CA GLU A 123 16.07 1.71 17.06
C GLU A 123 15.55 0.43 16.42
N GLY A 124 16.22 -0.08 15.40
CA GLY A 124 15.98 -1.40 14.83
C GLY A 124 16.24 -2.57 15.80
N ARG A 125 16.58 -2.33 17.08
CA ARG A 125 16.59 -3.34 18.15
C ARG A 125 15.25 -3.46 18.87
N ILE A 126 14.48 -2.38 18.91
CA ILE A 126 13.19 -2.33 19.58
C ILE A 126 12.02 -2.38 18.59
N VAL A 127 12.15 -1.67 17.46
CA VAL A 127 11.20 -1.69 16.34
C VAL A 127 11.50 -2.89 15.46
N ARG A 128 11.08 -4.08 15.90
CA ARG A 128 11.35 -5.34 15.22
C ARG A 128 10.21 -6.34 15.36
N GLN A 129 10.02 -7.13 14.30
CA GLN A 129 9.17 -8.32 14.33
C GLN A 129 9.59 -9.25 15.48
N GLY A 130 8.60 -9.71 16.25
CA GLY A 130 8.80 -10.57 17.42
C GLY A 130 8.87 -9.86 18.76
N ASN A 131 8.73 -8.53 18.83
CA ASN A 131 8.37 -7.82 20.06
C ASN A 131 6.87 -8.02 20.35
N GLN A 132 6.50 -8.22 21.62
CA GLN A 132 5.11 -8.43 22.06
C GLN A 132 4.39 -7.15 22.48
N HIS A 133 5.04 -6.00 22.31
CA HIS A 133 4.41 -4.70 22.44
C HIS A 133 3.99 -4.20 21.06
N ASP A 134 2.71 -3.81 20.94
CA ASP A 134 2.20 -3.14 19.74
C ASP A 134 2.82 -1.75 19.56
N GLU A 135 3.15 -1.09 20.68
CA GLU A 135 3.78 0.23 20.72
C GLU A 135 5.00 0.26 21.65
N VAL A 136 6.08 0.92 21.20
CA VAL A 136 7.35 1.04 21.91
C VAL A 136 7.77 2.50 22.03
N ASP A 137 8.46 2.82 23.12
CA ASP A 137 8.84 4.20 23.45
C ASP A 137 10.34 4.41 23.18
N ILE A 138 10.68 5.45 22.41
CA ILE A 138 12.07 5.82 22.12
C ILE A 138 12.31 7.20 22.74
N PHE A 139 13.22 7.26 23.70
CA PHE A 139 13.59 8.47 24.42
C PHE A 139 14.97 8.94 23.95
N ALA A 140 15.05 10.17 23.45
CA ALA A 140 16.32 10.84 23.18
C ALA A 140 16.54 11.95 24.21
N TYR A 141 17.69 11.92 24.88
CA TYR A 141 18.07 12.91 25.87
C TYR A 141 19.05 13.90 25.25
N ALA A 142 18.84 15.18 25.49
CA ALA A 142 19.74 16.24 25.10
C ALA A 142 19.88 17.21 26.29
N THR A 143 21.08 17.75 26.48
CA THR A 143 21.31 18.78 27.50
C THR A 143 21.09 20.15 26.88
N GLU A 144 20.22 20.94 27.49
CA GLU A 144 19.91 22.31 27.06
C GLU A 144 21.18 23.19 27.09
N GLY A 145 21.40 23.98 26.03
CA GLY A 145 22.55 24.89 25.93
C GLY A 145 23.90 24.22 25.70
N SER A 146 23.93 22.94 25.31
CA SER A 146 25.16 22.18 25.07
C SER A 146 25.50 22.04 23.56
N LEU A 147 26.72 21.57 23.27
CA LEU A 147 27.15 21.20 21.91
C LEU A 147 26.30 20.09 21.25
N ASP A 148 25.39 19.46 21.99
CA ASP A 148 24.47 18.43 21.49
C ASP A 148 23.55 18.97 20.38
N ALA A 149 23.17 20.26 20.42
CA ALA A 149 22.34 20.89 19.37
C ALA A 149 23.02 20.85 18.00
N SER A 150 24.33 21.13 17.98
CA SER A 150 25.14 21.10 16.75
C SER A 150 25.37 19.65 16.26
N MET A 151 25.45 18.68 17.17
CA MET A 151 25.56 17.26 16.84
C MET A 151 24.26 16.75 16.19
N TRP A 152 23.10 17.05 16.78
CA TRP A 152 21.79 16.70 16.22
C TRP A 152 21.56 17.35 14.87
N GLN A 153 21.89 18.64 14.70
CA GLN A 153 21.79 19.34 13.41
C GLN A 153 22.69 18.72 12.33
N ASN A 154 23.90 18.29 12.70
CA ASN A 154 24.78 17.57 11.79
C ASN A 154 24.21 16.20 11.39
N ASN A 155 23.57 15.52 12.34
CA ASN A 155 22.94 14.23 12.08
C ASN A 155 21.72 14.37 11.16
N GLU A 156 20.89 15.38 11.39
CA GLU A 156 19.74 15.74 10.53
C GLU A 156 20.18 15.97 9.09
N ARG A 157 21.20 16.81 8.87
CA ARG A 157 21.75 17.08 7.54
C ARG A 157 22.24 15.81 6.84
N LYS A 158 22.95 14.94 7.57
CA LYS A 158 23.47 13.67 7.03
C LYS A 158 22.34 12.69 6.71
N ALA A 159 21.34 12.56 7.58
CA ALA A 159 20.19 11.68 7.37
C ALA A 159 19.35 12.13 6.17
N ARG A 160 19.09 13.44 6.04
CA ARG A 160 18.38 14.02 4.89
C ARG A 160 19.13 13.78 3.58
N PHE A 161 20.45 13.89 3.59
CA PHE A 161 21.29 13.58 2.43
C PHE A 161 21.24 12.09 2.05
N ILE A 162 21.30 11.18 3.02
CA ILE A 162 21.21 9.74 2.79
C ILE A 162 19.83 9.35 2.24
N ALA A 163 18.76 9.89 2.82
CA ALA A 163 17.40 9.67 2.33
C ALA A 163 17.23 10.16 0.88
N ALA A 164 17.76 11.35 0.55
CA ALA A 164 17.76 11.88 -0.81
C ALA A 164 18.60 11.06 -1.80
N ALA A 165 19.70 10.46 -1.34
CA ALA A 165 20.53 9.58 -2.17
C ALA A 165 19.88 8.20 -2.40
N LEU A 166 19.17 7.67 -1.40
CA LEU A 166 18.44 6.40 -1.48
C LEU A 166 17.16 6.50 -2.32
N SER A 167 16.55 7.68 -2.44
CA SER A 167 15.34 7.89 -3.23
C SER A 167 15.57 7.91 -4.76
N GLY A 168 16.82 7.95 -5.22
CA GLY A 168 17.18 7.72 -6.64
C GLY A 168 16.66 8.72 -7.68
N ASP A 169 16.00 9.81 -7.28
CA ASP A 169 15.36 10.76 -8.20
C ASP A 169 16.07 12.13 -8.16
N THR A 170 16.51 12.62 -9.33
CA THR A 170 17.24 13.89 -9.49
C THR A 170 16.31 15.12 -9.60
N SER A 171 15.02 14.97 -9.35
CA SER A 171 14.01 16.03 -9.55
C SER A 171 13.21 16.45 -8.29
N ILE A 172 13.71 16.14 -7.09
CA ILE A 172 12.90 16.16 -5.87
C ILE A 172 12.63 17.58 -5.33
N ARG A 173 11.37 18.04 -5.48
CA ARG A 173 10.73 19.08 -4.66
C ARG A 173 9.64 18.52 -3.72
N ARG A 174 9.59 17.21 -3.48
CA ARG A 174 8.77 16.56 -2.44
C ARG A 174 9.45 15.29 -1.95
N LEU A 175 9.97 15.35 -0.72
CA LEU A 175 10.49 14.21 0.03
C LEU A 175 9.30 13.61 0.80
N GLU A 176 8.62 12.62 0.22
CA GLU A 176 7.68 11.80 0.96
C GLU A 176 8.21 10.36 0.89
N ASP A 177 8.29 9.71 2.06
CA ASP A 177 8.13 8.25 2.24
C ASP A 177 9.29 7.41 2.81
N VAL A 178 10.52 7.91 3.07
CA VAL A 178 11.57 7.03 3.68
C VAL A 178 12.37 7.63 4.85
N GLY A 179 12.22 8.92 5.19
CA GLY A 179 13.12 9.55 6.19
C GLY A 179 12.49 10.47 7.24
N GLU A 180 11.17 10.70 7.20
CA GLU A 180 10.55 11.77 8.01
C GLU A 180 10.50 11.47 9.51
N GLY A 181 10.42 10.21 9.93
CA GLY A 181 10.46 9.84 11.35
C GLY A 181 11.77 10.28 12.01
N ALA A 182 12.91 9.97 11.38
CA ALA A 182 14.22 10.38 11.84
C ALA A 182 14.42 11.90 11.72
N ALA A 183 13.99 12.51 10.61
CA ALA A 183 14.11 13.97 10.41
C ALA A 183 13.32 14.78 11.44
N ASN A 184 12.09 14.37 11.75
CA ASN A 184 11.28 15.03 12.78
C ASN A 184 11.87 14.82 14.19
N GLN A 185 12.37 13.62 14.50
CA GLN A 185 13.10 13.36 15.74
C GLN A 185 14.36 14.23 15.89
N PHE A 186 15.09 14.48 14.80
CA PHE A 186 16.25 15.36 14.80
C PHE A 186 15.87 16.84 14.96
N ALA A 187 14.77 17.27 14.34
CA ALA A 187 14.23 18.61 14.53
C ALA A 187 13.77 18.84 15.98
N MET A 188 13.07 17.86 16.58
CA MET A 188 12.71 17.87 18.00
C MET A 188 13.94 17.87 18.91
N ALA A 189 14.95 17.05 18.63
CA ALA A 189 16.18 17.00 19.41
C ALA A 189 17.00 18.30 19.32
N LYS A 190 17.01 18.95 18.15
CA LYS A 190 17.57 20.29 17.96
C LYS A 190 16.83 21.33 18.79
N ALA A 191 15.49 21.28 18.79
CA ALA A 191 14.69 22.21 19.59
C ALA A 191 14.96 22.05 21.09
N ILE A 192 14.97 20.81 21.60
CA ILE A 192 15.29 20.51 23.00
C ILE A 192 16.69 21.02 23.37
N ALA A 193 17.68 20.82 22.49
CA ALA A 193 19.06 21.24 22.75
C ALA A 193 19.26 22.77 22.66
N SER A 194 18.43 23.45 21.85
CA SER A 194 18.44 24.92 21.70
C SER A 194 17.78 25.64 22.88
N GLY A 195 16.96 24.96 23.69
CA GLY A 195 16.20 25.56 24.80
C GLY A 195 15.02 26.44 24.37
N ASP A 196 14.79 26.62 23.07
CA ASP A 196 13.66 27.41 22.57
C ASP A 196 12.42 26.52 22.41
N GLU A 197 11.46 26.74 23.30
CA GLU A 197 10.17 26.04 23.33
C GLU A 197 9.40 26.18 22.01
N ARG A 198 9.59 27.28 21.27
CA ARG A 198 8.91 27.54 19.99
C ARG A 198 9.41 26.61 18.88
N LEU A 199 10.70 26.27 18.86
CA LEU A 199 11.24 25.29 17.92
C LEU A 199 10.67 23.88 18.17
N MET A 200 10.36 23.56 19.44
CA MET A 200 9.77 22.26 19.81
C MET A 200 8.31 22.21 19.38
N GLN A 201 7.57 23.29 19.62
CA GLN A 201 6.20 23.46 19.14
C GLN A 201 6.13 23.36 17.61
N LYS A 202 7.07 24.00 16.90
CA LYS A 202 7.18 23.91 15.44
C LYS A 202 7.33 22.47 14.96
N ALA A 203 8.33 21.74 15.45
CA ALA A 203 8.59 20.36 15.03
C ALA A 203 7.42 19.41 15.35
N GLY A 204 6.78 19.60 16.52
CA GLY A 204 5.57 18.86 16.90
C GLY A 204 4.40 19.13 15.94
N LEU A 205 4.15 20.39 15.62
CA LEU A 205 3.08 20.80 14.69
C LEU A 205 3.34 20.30 13.27
N GLU A 206 4.58 20.34 12.78
CA GLU A 206 4.96 19.79 11.48
C GLU A 206 4.69 18.28 11.41
N GLY A 207 5.06 17.53 12.46
CA GLY A 207 4.78 16.09 12.55
C GLY A 207 3.29 15.75 12.55
N ASP A 208 2.50 16.50 13.31
CA ASP A 208 1.05 16.31 13.36
C ASP A 208 0.37 16.66 12.03
N ILE A 209 0.79 17.75 11.37
CA ILE A 209 0.30 18.15 10.06
C ILE A 209 0.61 17.06 9.04
N ALA A 210 1.84 16.55 8.99
CA ALA A 210 2.23 15.47 8.09
C ALA A 210 1.38 14.20 8.31
N ARG A 211 1.09 13.83 9.57
CA ARG A 211 0.18 12.73 9.90
C ARG A 211 -1.24 12.98 9.37
N LEU A 212 -1.78 14.17 9.60
CA LEU A 212 -3.14 14.53 9.18
C LEU A 212 -3.26 14.65 7.65
N GLU A 213 -2.22 15.12 6.96
CA GLU A 213 -2.17 15.19 5.50
C GLU A 213 -2.16 13.79 4.86
N ARG A 214 -1.45 12.82 5.44
CA ARG A 214 -1.54 11.41 5.01
C ARG A 214 -2.93 10.84 5.14
N LEU A 215 -3.60 11.10 6.27
CA LEU A 215 -4.99 10.66 6.48
C LEU A 215 -5.94 11.32 5.48
N ARG A 216 -5.69 12.59 5.12
CA ARG A 216 -6.46 13.30 4.10
C ARG A 216 -6.24 12.71 2.71
N ALA A 217 -4.99 12.45 2.31
CA ALA A 217 -4.67 11.86 1.02
C ALA A 217 -5.34 10.47 0.87
N ALA A 218 -5.23 9.61 1.89
CA ALA A 218 -5.90 8.32 1.90
C ALA A 218 -7.43 8.44 1.77
N HIS A 219 -8.03 9.42 2.46
CA HIS A 219 -9.47 9.69 2.33
C HIS A 219 -9.84 10.17 0.92
N GLU A 220 -9.06 11.06 0.31
CA GLU A 220 -9.29 11.55 -1.06
C GLU A 220 -9.17 10.40 -2.07
N ASP A 221 -8.15 9.55 -1.96
CA ASP A 221 -7.95 8.38 -2.80
C ASP A 221 -9.11 7.37 -2.70
N ASP A 222 -9.60 7.12 -1.48
CA ASP A 222 -10.78 6.28 -1.24
C ASP A 222 -12.02 6.86 -1.92
N GLN A 223 -12.26 8.18 -1.80
CA GLN A 223 -13.38 8.84 -2.48
C GLN A 223 -13.24 8.73 -4.01
N HIS A 224 -12.03 8.88 -4.55
CA HIS A 224 -11.77 8.71 -5.97
C HIS A 224 -12.00 7.27 -6.43
N ALA A 225 -11.58 6.28 -5.66
CA ALA A 225 -11.81 4.87 -5.95
C ALA A 225 -13.31 4.55 -5.97
N VAL A 226 -14.07 5.00 -4.97
CA VAL A 226 -15.53 4.82 -4.90
C VAL A 226 -16.22 5.46 -6.11
N ARG A 227 -15.84 6.69 -6.50
CA ARG A 227 -16.40 7.35 -7.68
C ARG A 227 -16.11 6.59 -8.98
N ARG A 228 -14.92 6.00 -9.14
CA ARG A 228 -14.61 5.15 -10.29
C ARG A 228 -15.51 3.92 -10.33
N GLN A 229 -15.64 3.23 -9.20
CA GLN A 229 -16.49 2.04 -9.06
C GLN A 229 -17.98 2.34 -9.35
N MET A 230 -18.47 3.52 -8.95
CA MET A 230 -19.83 3.97 -9.30
C MET A 230 -20.02 4.13 -10.81
N ARG A 231 -19.08 4.82 -11.49
CA ARG A 231 -19.14 5.00 -12.94
C ARG A 231 -19.08 3.67 -13.69
N ASP A 232 -18.24 2.74 -13.23
CA ASP A 232 -18.14 1.41 -13.82
C ASP A 232 -19.46 0.63 -13.66
N ALA A 233 -20.07 0.69 -12.47
CA ALA A 233 -21.37 0.07 -12.21
C ALA A 233 -22.50 0.71 -13.05
N GLU A 234 -22.54 2.04 -13.17
CA GLU A 234 -23.50 2.76 -14.02
C GLU A 234 -23.37 2.35 -15.49
N ARG A 235 -22.14 2.25 -16.01
CA ARG A 235 -21.88 1.79 -17.37
C ARG A 235 -22.32 0.34 -17.57
N GLU A 236 -22.08 -0.52 -16.58
CA GLU A 236 -22.50 -1.93 -16.63
C GLU A 236 -24.03 -2.07 -16.61
N ILE A 237 -24.73 -1.23 -15.83
CA ILE A 237 -26.20 -1.14 -15.83
C ILE A 237 -26.72 -0.73 -17.21
N GLU A 238 -26.14 0.32 -17.81
CA GLU A 238 -26.54 0.81 -19.13
C GLU A 238 -26.37 -0.29 -20.20
N VAL A 239 -25.18 -0.91 -20.25
CA VAL A 239 -24.87 -1.98 -21.21
C VAL A 239 -25.79 -3.18 -20.99
N SER A 240 -25.96 -3.63 -19.75
CA SER A 240 -26.78 -4.80 -19.44
C SER A 240 -28.25 -4.54 -19.77
N THR A 241 -28.78 -3.36 -19.45
CA THR A 241 -30.16 -2.96 -19.76
C THR A 241 -30.39 -2.96 -21.27
N ARG A 242 -29.47 -2.36 -22.03
CA ARG A 242 -29.53 -2.34 -23.49
C ARG A 242 -29.51 -3.77 -24.07
N ARG A 243 -28.55 -4.61 -23.64
CA ARG A 243 -28.44 -6.01 -24.09
C ARG A 243 -29.69 -6.84 -23.76
N ILE A 244 -30.28 -6.67 -22.56
CA ILE A 244 -31.53 -7.37 -22.19
C ILE A 244 -32.66 -7.02 -23.16
N GLY A 245 -32.78 -5.73 -23.52
CA GLY A 245 -33.77 -5.24 -24.47
C GLY A 245 -33.54 -5.78 -25.89
N GLU A 246 -32.31 -5.72 -26.38
CA GLU A 246 -31.89 -6.26 -27.68
C GLU A 246 -32.16 -7.77 -27.80
N ILE A 247 -31.70 -8.57 -26.82
CA ILE A 247 -31.96 -10.01 -26.77
C ILE A 247 -33.47 -10.29 -26.66
N GLY A 248 -34.23 -9.45 -25.96
CA GLY A 248 -35.69 -9.56 -25.90
C GLY A 248 -36.37 -9.44 -27.26
N GLN A 249 -35.86 -8.56 -28.14
CA GLN A 249 -36.33 -8.43 -29.52
C GLN A 249 -35.96 -9.67 -30.34
N ASP A 250 -34.74 -10.19 -30.17
CA ASP A 250 -34.28 -11.41 -30.84
C ASP A 250 -35.13 -12.63 -30.43
N ILE A 251 -35.45 -12.79 -29.13
CA ILE A 251 -36.35 -13.84 -28.63
C ILE A 251 -37.73 -13.73 -29.29
N ALA A 252 -38.27 -12.52 -29.46
CA ALA A 252 -39.57 -12.31 -30.09
C ALA A 252 -39.56 -12.62 -31.60
N ARG A 253 -38.43 -12.38 -32.28
CA ARG A 253 -38.22 -12.72 -33.71
C ARG A 253 -37.98 -14.21 -33.94
N LEU A 254 -37.49 -14.92 -32.92
CA LEU A 254 -37.05 -16.30 -33.00
C LEU A 254 -38.18 -17.23 -33.43
N GLN A 255 -38.08 -17.77 -34.64
CA GLN A 255 -39.02 -18.78 -35.12
C GLN A 255 -38.67 -20.17 -34.58
N PRO A 256 -39.63 -20.98 -34.10
CA PRO A 256 -39.37 -22.37 -33.70
C PRO A 256 -39.00 -23.24 -34.91
N THR A 257 -37.88 -23.97 -34.84
CA THR A 257 -37.47 -24.97 -35.86
C THR A 257 -37.36 -26.38 -35.29
N THR A 258 -37.96 -26.62 -34.13
CA THR A 258 -37.95 -27.91 -33.44
C THR A 258 -38.76 -28.94 -34.22
N GLY A 259 -38.18 -30.13 -34.43
CA GLY A 259 -38.82 -31.23 -35.18
C GLY A 259 -38.73 -31.07 -36.70
N ASP A 260 -39.84 -31.35 -37.39
CA ASP A 260 -39.97 -31.37 -38.86
C ASP A 260 -40.13 -29.96 -39.48
N ALA A 261 -40.09 -28.90 -38.67
CA ALA A 261 -40.28 -27.52 -39.10
C ALA A 261 -38.97 -26.79 -39.49
N PHE A 262 -37.87 -27.53 -39.72
CA PHE A 262 -36.61 -26.92 -40.14
C PHE A 262 -36.77 -26.23 -41.49
N THR A 263 -36.49 -24.94 -41.53
CA THR A 263 -36.44 -24.13 -42.74
C THR A 263 -35.24 -23.20 -42.66
N MET A 264 -34.43 -23.21 -43.71
CA MET A 264 -33.29 -22.33 -43.86
C MET A 264 -33.21 -21.89 -45.31
N VAL A 265 -33.00 -20.60 -45.54
CA VAL A 265 -32.84 -20.06 -46.88
C VAL A 265 -31.35 -19.86 -47.12
N VAL A 266 -30.77 -20.54 -48.10
CA VAL A 266 -29.36 -20.37 -48.49
C VAL A 266 -29.34 -19.78 -49.90
N LEU A 267 -28.72 -18.62 -50.08
CA LEU A 267 -28.68 -17.93 -51.39
C LEU A 267 -30.07 -17.78 -52.05
N GLY A 268 -31.10 -17.49 -51.25
CA GLY A 268 -32.48 -17.36 -51.72
C GLY A 268 -33.23 -18.67 -51.98
N MET A 269 -32.60 -19.84 -51.82
CA MET A 269 -33.25 -21.15 -51.96
C MET A 269 -33.66 -21.72 -50.60
N VAL A 270 -34.92 -22.15 -50.48
CA VAL A 270 -35.47 -22.74 -49.24
C VAL A 270 -35.03 -24.20 -49.13
N HIS A 271 -34.40 -24.56 -48.02
CA HIS A 271 -34.01 -25.91 -47.65
C HIS A 271 -34.77 -26.37 -46.40
N THR A 272 -35.39 -27.54 -46.48
CA THR A 272 -36.12 -28.18 -45.36
C THR A 272 -35.33 -29.31 -44.70
N GLU A 273 -34.24 -29.77 -45.33
CA GLU A 273 -33.36 -30.79 -44.79
C GLU A 273 -32.04 -30.18 -44.29
N ARG A 274 -31.67 -30.46 -43.04
CA ARG A 274 -30.47 -29.93 -42.37
C ARG A 274 -29.18 -30.25 -43.13
N LYS A 275 -29.06 -31.47 -43.66
CA LYS A 275 -27.87 -31.94 -44.35
C LYS A 275 -27.65 -31.20 -45.68
N ASP A 276 -28.73 -30.96 -46.41
CA ASP A 276 -28.70 -30.25 -47.69
C ASP A 276 -28.44 -28.75 -47.49
N ALA A 277 -29.10 -28.13 -46.51
CA ALA A 277 -28.87 -26.74 -46.13
C ALA A 277 -27.41 -26.49 -45.73
N GLY A 278 -26.85 -27.35 -44.87
CA GLY A 278 -25.45 -27.26 -44.46
C GLY A 278 -24.47 -27.47 -45.61
N ARG A 279 -24.80 -28.36 -46.56
CA ARG A 279 -23.94 -28.60 -47.74
C ARG A 279 -23.95 -27.40 -48.68
N ALA A 280 -25.11 -26.79 -48.91
CA ALA A 280 -25.24 -25.58 -49.71
C ALA A 280 -24.45 -24.41 -49.08
N LEU A 281 -24.59 -24.21 -47.77
CA LEU A 281 -23.87 -23.18 -47.02
C LEU A 281 -22.35 -23.36 -47.10
N MET A 282 -21.84 -24.55 -46.79
CA MET A 282 -20.39 -24.81 -46.80
C MET A 282 -19.81 -24.70 -48.21
N LYS A 283 -20.56 -25.10 -49.25
CA LYS A 283 -20.14 -24.93 -50.64
C LYS A 283 -19.93 -23.45 -50.97
N GLU A 284 -20.83 -22.59 -50.52
CA GLU A 284 -20.73 -21.15 -50.77
C GLU A 284 -19.55 -20.53 -50.02
N ILE A 285 -19.39 -20.82 -48.72
CA ILE A 285 -18.25 -20.35 -47.92
C ILE A 285 -16.92 -20.75 -48.59
N LEU A 286 -16.81 -22.00 -49.03
CA LEU A 286 -15.63 -22.49 -49.77
C LEU A 286 -15.39 -21.76 -51.10
N THR A 287 -16.46 -21.38 -51.79
CA THR A 287 -16.38 -20.64 -53.06
C THR A 287 -15.86 -19.22 -52.83
N LEU A 288 -16.41 -18.53 -51.83
CA LEU A 288 -15.96 -17.18 -51.44
C LEU A 288 -14.51 -17.18 -50.95
N LEU A 289 -14.11 -18.21 -50.21
CA LEU A 289 -12.72 -18.40 -49.78
C LEU A 289 -11.76 -18.62 -50.95
N GLN A 290 -12.13 -19.46 -51.92
CA GLN A 290 -11.31 -19.68 -53.12
C GLN A 290 -11.15 -18.42 -53.97
N LEU A 291 -12.20 -17.60 -54.02
CA LEU A 291 -12.20 -16.33 -54.74
C LEU A 291 -11.54 -15.19 -53.94
N GLN A 292 -11.17 -15.43 -52.67
CA GLN A 292 -10.70 -14.40 -51.74
C GLN A 292 -11.59 -13.16 -51.76
N HIS A 293 -12.90 -13.38 -51.66
CA HIS A 293 -13.88 -12.31 -51.80
C HIS A 293 -13.74 -11.27 -50.68
N GLU A 294 -13.51 -10.01 -51.05
CA GLU A 294 -13.44 -8.90 -50.10
C GLU A 294 -14.82 -8.27 -49.91
N GLY A 295 -15.24 -8.11 -48.65
CA GLY A 295 -16.50 -7.47 -48.27
C GLY A 295 -17.58 -8.41 -47.74
N GLU A 296 -18.76 -7.85 -47.54
CA GLU A 296 -19.90 -8.47 -46.88
C GLU A 296 -20.80 -9.23 -47.89
N VAL A 297 -21.09 -10.51 -47.60
CA VAL A 297 -21.99 -11.36 -48.40
C VAL A 297 -23.03 -12.03 -47.52
N HIS A 298 -24.31 -11.87 -47.86
CA HIS A 298 -25.39 -12.63 -47.23
C HIS A 298 -25.35 -14.10 -47.67
N LEU A 299 -25.14 -15.01 -46.72
CA LEU A 299 -25.05 -16.44 -46.99
C LEU A 299 -26.40 -17.15 -46.86
N ALA A 300 -27.07 -16.90 -45.74
CA ALA A 300 -28.28 -17.63 -45.39
C ALA A 300 -29.15 -16.87 -44.38
N THR A 301 -30.44 -17.22 -44.34
CA THR A 301 -31.36 -16.82 -43.27
C THR A 301 -31.85 -18.07 -42.55
N ILE A 302 -31.67 -18.13 -41.24
CA ILE A 302 -32.09 -19.23 -40.37
C ILE A 302 -32.84 -18.68 -39.16
N ARG A 303 -34.04 -19.23 -38.88
CA ARG A 303 -34.94 -18.80 -37.78
C ARG A 303 -35.25 -17.29 -37.71
N GLY A 304 -35.17 -16.59 -38.83
CA GLY A 304 -35.39 -15.13 -38.92
C GLY A 304 -34.15 -14.27 -38.68
N PHE A 305 -32.96 -14.89 -38.64
CA PHE A 305 -31.66 -14.24 -38.49
C PHE A 305 -30.79 -14.48 -39.72
N ASP A 306 -30.06 -13.45 -40.12
CA ASP A 306 -29.19 -13.48 -41.29
C ASP A 306 -27.78 -13.89 -40.88
N LEU A 307 -27.20 -14.80 -41.66
CA LEU A 307 -25.82 -15.22 -41.57
C LEU A 307 -25.05 -14.54 -42.71
N VAL A 308 -24.03 -13.81 -42.32
CA VAL A 308 -23.21 -12.98 -43.18
C VAL A 308 -21.78 -13.49 -43.18
N PHE A 309 -21.14 -13.44 -44.32
CA PHE A 309 -19.71 -13.65 -44.51
C PHE A 309 -19.03 -12.30 -44.69
N GLU A 310 -17.97 -12.03 -43.95
CA GLU A 310 -17.14 -10.86 -44.16
C GLU A 310 -15.70 -11.29 -44.43
N GLY A 311 -15.20 -11.01 -45.63
CA GLY A 311 -13.82 -11.27 -46.02
C GLY A 311 -12.97 -10.01 -45.91
N VAL A 312 -11.89 -10.06 -45.14
CA VAL A 312 -10.95 -8.94 -44.96
C VAL A 312 -9.57 -9.33 -45.43
N ARG A 313 -9.00 -8.49 -46.29
CA ARG A 313 -7.61 -8.64 -46.72
C ARG A 313 -6.69 -7.80 -45.85
N PHE A 314 -5.63 -8.40 -45.32
CA PHE A 314 -4.69 -7.72 -44.45
C PHE A 314 -3.24 -7.87 -44.92
N GLY A 315 -2.44 -6.82 -44.70
CA GLY A 315 -1.04 -6.74 -45.13
C GLY A 315 -0.84 -6.38 -46.62
N ASN A 316 0.43 -6.35 -47.06
CA ASN A 316 0.83 -5.99 -48.43
C ASN A 316 0.58 -7.11 -49.46
N GLY A 317 -0.59 -7.74 -49.41
CA GLY A 317 -1.13 -8.48 -50.56
C GLY A 317 -1.46 -9.96 -50.36
N ASP A 318 -0.90 -10.64 -49.35
CA ASP A 318 -1.00 -12.12 -49.26
C ASP A 318 -1.82 -12.65 -48.07
N GLY A 319 -2.24 -11.79 -47.13
CA GLY A 319 -3.07 -12.19 -45.99
C GLY A 319 -4.56 -12.02 -46.27
N TYR A 320 -5.33 -13.10 -46.13
CA TYR A 320 -6.79 -13.09 -46.25
C TYR A 320 -7.39 -13.74 -45.01
N ASP A 321 -8.29 -13.04 -44.34
CA ASP A 321 -9.11 -13.57 -43.25
C ASP A 321 -10.59 -13.52 -43.62
N PHE A 322 -11.39 -14.33 -42.93
CA PHE A 322 -12.83 -14.22 -43.01
C PHE A 322 -13.49 -14.51 -41.67
N GLU A 323 -14.59 -13.83 -41.41
CA GLU A 323 -15.46 -14.08 -40.28
C GLU A 323 -16.87 -14.40 -40.77
N THR A 324 -17.57 -15.24 -40.03
CA THR A 324 -18.99 -15.50 -40.27
C THR A 324 -19.82 -14.97 -39.11
N LEU A 325 -20.65 -13.97 -39.40
CA LEU A 325 -21.37 -13.18 -38.42
C LEU A 325 -22.86 -13.48 -38.51
N LEU A 326 -23.45 -13.87 -37.38
CA LEU A 326 -24.89 -13.97 -37.24
C LEU A 326 -25.43 -12.61 -36.80
N GLN A 327 -26.23 -11.99 -37.66
CA GLN A 327 -26.81 -10.67 -37.46
C GLN A 327 -27.94 -10.73 -36.43
N ARG A 328 -27.65 -10.27 -35.20
CA ARG A 328 -28.60 -10.13 -34.10
C ARG A 328 -28.95 -8.66 -33.90
N THR A 329 -30.00 -8.38 -33.13
CA THR A 329 -30.39 -6.99 -32.89
C THR A 329 -29.31 -6.28 -32.06
N GLY A 330 -28.69 -5.24 -32.60
CA GLY A 330 -27.70 -4.42 -31.88
C GLY A 330 -26.36 -5.10 -31.57
N ALA A 331 -26.12 -6.30 -32.12
CA ALA A 331 -24.82 -6.97 -32.04
C ALA A 331 -24.62 -7.98 -33.17
N GLU A 332 -23.35 -8.16 -33.54
CA GLU A 332 -22.91 -9.23 -34.42
C GLU A 332 -22.37 -10.36 -33.56
N TYR A 333 -22.82 -11.59 -33.83
CA TYR A 333 -22.36 -12.77 -33.12
C TYR A 333 -21.53 -13.63 -34.06
N GLU A 334 -20.22 -13.63 -33.84
CA GLU A 334 -19.29 -14.44 -34.59
C GLU A 334 -19.56 -15.93 -34.36
N ILE A 335 -19.65 -16.69 -35.44
CA ILE A 335 -19.79 -18.14 -35.43
C ILE A 335 -18.63 -18.68 -36.25
N GLU A 336 -17.75 -19.44 -35.63
CA GLU A 336 -16.65 -20.05 -36.36
C GLU A 336 -17.20 -21.15 -37.29
N LEU A 337 -17.09 -20.97 -38.60
CA LEU A 337 -17.45 -21.96 -39.63
C LEU A 337 -16.22 -22.34 -40.46
N ALA A 338 -15.23 -22.92 -39.78
CA ALA A 338 -14.01 -23.39 -40.43
C ALA A 338 -14.29 -24.44 -41.52
N ILE A 339 -13.38 -24.53 -42.50
CA ILE A 339 -13.47 -25.43 -43.66
C ILE A 339 -13.59 -26.91 -43.26
N THR A 340 -13.10 -27.27 -42.08
CA THR A 340 -13.14 -28.63 -41.52
C THR A 340 -14.49 -29.01 -40.91
N VAL A 341 -15.40 -28.06 -40.76
CA VAL A 341 -16.72 -28.28 -40.15
C VAL A 341 -17.60 -29.07 -41.12
N THR A 342 -18.24 -30.12 -40.62
CA THR A 342 -19.18 -30.90 -41.43
C THR A 342 -20.47 -30.10 -41.69
N PRO A 343 -21.20 -30.37 -42.78
CA PRO A 343 -22.49 -29.73 -43.07
C PRO A 343 -23.47 -29.75 -41.88
N LEU A 344 -23.57 -30.87 -41.17
CA LEU A 344 -24.41 -30.99 -39.97
C LEU A 344 -23.83 -30.22 -38.77
N GLY A 345 -22.50 -30.20 -38.63
CA GLY A 345 -21.82 -29.41 -37.60
C GLY A 345 -22.03 -27.91 -37.76
N ALA A 346 -22.04 -27.40 -38.99
CA ALA A 346 -22.30 -25.99 -39.28
C ALA A 346 -23.72 -25.59 -38.83
N ILE A 347 -24.73 -26.38 -39.22
CA ILE A 347 -26.12 -26.16 -38.78
C ILE A 347 -26.25 -26.23 -37.26
N SER A 348 -25.59 -27.21 -36.61
CA SER A 348 -25.61 -27.34 -35.15
C SER A 348 -25.02 -26.11 -34.44
N ARG A 349 -23.93 -25.53 -34.96
CA ARG A 349 -23.35 -24.28 -34.42
C ARG A 349 -24.30 -23.08 -34.57
N LEU A 350 -24.97 -22.97 -35.73
CA LEU A 350 -25.99 -21.93 -35.96
C LEU A 350 -27.19 -22.10 -35.02
N GLU A 351 -27.74 -23.31 -34.90
CA GLU A 351 -28.86 -23.62 -34.00
C GLU A 351 -28.47 -23.38 -32.53
N HIS A 352 -27.24 -23.69 -32.13
CA HIS A 352 -26.74 -23.42 -30.78
C HIS A 352 -26.62 -21.92 -30.49
N GLY A 353 -26.06 -21.15 -31.43
CA GLY A 353 -26.02 -19.69 -31.33
C GLY A 353 -27.42 -19.07 -31.15
N LEU A 354 -28.42 -19.63 -31.83
CA LEU A 354 -29.82 -19.17 -31.79
C LEU A 354 -30.67 -19.81 -30.67
N GLY A 355 -30.11 -20.76 -29.91
CA GLY A 355 -30.80 -21.45 -28.83
C GLY A 355 -30.50 -20.90 -27.43
N GLY A 356 -29.43 -20.11 -27.30
CA GLY A 356 -28.92 -19.61 -26.01
C GLY A 356 -29.54 -18.32 -25.48
N PHE A 357 -30.45 -17.69 -26.21
CA PHE A 357 -30.93 -16.33 -25.89
C PHE A 357 -31.57 -16.18 -24.51
N ASP A 358 -32.41 -17.15 -24.09
CA ASP A 358 -33.04 -17.11 -22.77
C ASP A 358 -32.01 -17.16 -21.63
N GLU A 359 -30.96 -17.96 -21.79
CA GLU A 359 -29.89 -18.06 -20.80
C GLU A 359 -29.00 -16.81 -20.82
N GLU A 360 -28.65 -16.31 -22.01
CA GLU A 360 -27.92 -15.05 -22.18
C GLU A 360 -28.68 -13.89 -21.52
N GLN A 361 -29.99 -13.77 -21.76
CA GLN A 361 -30.83 -12.75 -21.14
C GLN A 361 -30.88 -12.89 -19.61
N ARG A 362 -30.98 -14.12 -19.08
CA ARG A 362 -30.91 -14.37 -17.63
C ARG A 362 -29.56 -13.94 -17.04
N GLN A 363 -28.46 -14.20 -17.73
CA GLN A 363 -27.12 -13.79 -17.28
C GLN A 363 -27.00 -12.26 -17.23
N TYR A 364 -27.45 -11.54 -18.26
CA TYR A 364 -27.45 -10.08 -18.23
C TYR A 364 -28.39 -9.51 -17.16
N ARG A 365 -29.55 -10.12 -16.90
CA ARG A 365 -30.42 -9.72 -15.77
C ARG A 365 -29.73 -9.87 -14.42
N ARG A 366 -29.00 -10.97 -14.19
CA ARG A 366 -28.22 -11.15 -12.95
C ARG A 366 -27.11 -10.10 -12.82
N ARG A 367 -26.38 -9.82 -13.90
CA ARG A 367 -25.34 -8.77 -13.92
C ARG A 367 -25.92 -7.39 -13.61
N LEU A 368 -27.09 -7.08 -14.20
CA LEU A 368 -27.83 -5.84 -13.91
C LEU A 368 -28.16 -5.73 -12.42
N GLU A 369 -28.79 -6.75 -11.83
CA GLU A 369 -29.13 -6.77 -10.40
C GLU A 369 -27.90 -6.66 -9.48
N GLU A 370 -26.77 -7.27 -9.86
CA GLU A 370 -25.51 -7.16 -9.12
C GLU A 370 -24.88 -5.76 -9.25
N ALA A 371 -24.92 -5.16 -10.43
CA ALA A 371 -24.43 -3.80 -10.67
C ALA A 371 -25.29 -2.75 -9.93
N GLU A 372 -26.62 -2.89 -9.95
CA GLU A 372 -27.54 -2.02 -9.20
C GLU A 372 -27.29 -2.10 -7.68
N ARG A 373 -27.12 -3.32 -7.13
CA ARG A 373 -26.77 -3.52 -5.72
C ARG A 373 -25.43 -2.88 -5.36
N ARG A 374 -24.41 -3.04 -6.21
CA ARG A 374 -23.10 -2.39 -6.01
C ARG A 374 -23.22 -0.86 -6.03
N LEU A 375 -23.95 -0.31 -7.00
CA LEU A 375 -24.15 1.13 -7.12
C LEU A 375 -24.84 1.71 -5.87
N ALA A 376 -25.92 1.08 -5.40
CA ALA A 376 -26.62 1.50 -4.18
C ALA A 376 -25.72 1.46 -2.93
N SER A 377 -24.90 0.40 -2.80
CA SER A 377 -23.91 0.27 -1.73
C SER A 377 -22.88 1.43 -1.76
N TYR A 378 -22.35 1.78 -2.94
CA TYR A 378 -21.38 2.87 -3.06
C TYR A 378 -21.99 4.26 -2.86
N GLN A 379 -23.22 4.49 -3.31
CA GLN A 379 -23.94 5.75 -3.11
C GLN A 379 -24.13 6.09 -1.63
N THR A 380 -24.43 5.09 -0.79
CA THR A 380 -24.57 5.31 0.66
C THR A 380 -23.25 5.63 1.37
N ARG A 381 -22.10 5.25 0.80
CA ARG A 381 -20.75 5.49 1.35
C ARG A 381 -20.10 6.79 0.87
N THR A 382 -20.68 7.45 -0.13
CA THR A 382 -20.08 8.61 -0.80
C THR A 382 -20.46 9.91 -0.07
N GLY A 383 -19.49 10.80 0.14
CA GLY A 383 -19.76 12.16 0.64
C GLY A 383 -19.45 12.41 2.12
N GLY A 384 -18.78 11.48 2.81
CA GLY A 384 -18.23 11.78 4.13
C GLY A 384 -17.16 12.87 4.03
N LEU A 385 -17.28 13.93 4.84
CA LEU A 385 -16.23 14.94 4.97
C LEU A 385 -15.01 14.30 5.67
N PHE A 386 -13.81 14.80 5.35
CA PHE A 386 -12.61 14.41 6.09
C PHE A 386 -12.75 14.84 7.56
N GLN A 387 -12.85 13.86 8.46
CA GLN A 387 -13.18 14.08 9.88
C GLN A 387 -12.19 14.99 10.63
N PHE A 388 -10.93 15.06 10.17
CA PHE A 388 -9.89 15.89 10.78
C PHE A 388 -9.60 17.18 10.02
N ALA A 389 -10.49 17.61 9.11
CA ALA A 389 -10.27 18.83 8.32
C ALA A 389 -10.07 20.07 9.19
N THR A 390 -10.94 20.26 10.19
CA THR A 390 -10.85 21.37 11.13
C THR A 390 -9.58 21.32 11.98
N GLU A 391 -9.16 20.12 12.40
CA GLU A 391 -7.93 19.93 13.18
C GLU A 391 -6.69 20.26 12.34
N LEU A 392 -6.65 19.79 11.09
CA LEU A 392 -5.57 20.09 10.16
C LEU A 392 -5.43 21.60 9.91
N ASP A 393 -6.54 22.29 9.66
CA ASP A 393 -6.53 23.74 9.45
C ASP A 393 -6.11 24.50 10.71
N ALA A 394 -6.56 24.07 11.89
CA ALA A 394 -6.14 24.65 13.17
C ALA A 394 -4.63 24.49 13.38
N LYS A 395 -4.06 23.29 13.17
CA LYS A 395 -2.62 23.05 13.33
C LYS A 395 -1.79 23.81 12.29
N ARG A 396 -2.26 23.92 11.05
CA ARG A 396 -1.61 24.77 10.02
C ARG A 396 -1.62 26.25 10.36
N LYS A 397 -2.63 26.72 11.09
CA LYS A 397 -2.66 28.09 11.58
C LYS A 397 -1.66 28.28 12.72
N GLN A 398 -1.63 27.36 13.68
CA GLN A 398 -0.66 27.37 14.79
C GLN A 398 0.78 27.32 14.28
N LEU A 399 1.08 26.49 13.28
CA LEU A 399 2.42 26.41 12.69
C LEU A 399 2.84 27.77 12.10
N ARG A 400 1.95 28.44 11.37
CA ARG A 400 2.22 29.77 10.80
C ARG A 400 2.49 30.82 11.87
N GLU A 401 1.70 30.82 12.94
CA GLU A 401 1.91 31.74 14.08
C GLU A 401 3.31 31.53 14.69
N VAL A 402 3.72 30.28 14.92
CA VAL A 402 5.05 29.95 15.44
C VAL A 402 6.17 30.33 14.47
N GLU A 403 5.97 30.14 13.16
CA GLU A 403 6.95 30.52 12.14
C GLU A 403 7.13 32.03 12.02
N ASP A 404 6.03 32.79 12.08
CA ASP A 404 6.05 34.26 12.06
C ASP A 404 6.78 34.82 13.29
N ASP A 405 6.53 34.25 14.47
CA ASP A 405 7.21 34.64 15.72
C ASP A 405 8.73 34.36 15.66
N LEU A 406 9.13 33.18 15.17
CA LEU A 406 10.55 32.83 14.99
C LEU A 406 11.25 33.72 13.95
N ALA A 407 10.53 34.09 12.89
CA ALA A 407 11.08 34.98 11.85
C ALA A 407 11.26 36.41 12.37
N ALA A 408 10.32 36.92 13.15
CA ALA A 408 10.40 38.26 13.75
C ALA A 408 11.59 38.37 14.71
N GLU A 409 11.86 37.33 15.51
CA GLU A 409 13.00 37.28 16.43
C GLU A 409 14.33 37.21 15.68
N ALA A 410 14.44 36.38 14.64
CA ALA A 410 15.64 36.32 13.80
C ALA A 410 15.96 37.66 13.11
N VAL A 411 14.94 38.44 12.75
CA VAL A 411 15.11 39.80 12.23
C VAL A 411 15.58 40.76 13.32
N ALA A 412 15.00 40.68 14.52
CA ALA A 412 15.41 41.51 15.66
C ALA A 412 16.86 41.25 16.09
N GLU A 413 17.27 39.98 16.20
CA GLU A 413 18.66 39.59 16.49
C GLU A 413 19.63 40.08 15.41
N ALA A 414 19.25 39.98 14.13
CA ALA A 414 20.07 40.45 13.02
C ALA A 414 20.22 41.99 12.99
N GLU A 415 19.23 42.74 13.47
CA GLU A 415 19.30 44.18 13.63
C GLU A 415 20.16 44.58 14.84
N GLU A 416 20.06 43.88 15.97
CA GLU A 416 20.94 44.08 17.13
C GLU A 416 22.42 43.80 16.81
N LEU A 417 22.70 42.71 16.08
CA LEU A 417 24.06 42.38 15.63
C LEU A 417 24.65 43.42 14.65
N LYS A 418 23.81 44.11 13.87
CA LYS A 418 24.25 45.22 13.00
C LYS A 418 24.44 46.53 13.77
N ALA A 419 23.77 46.70 14.91
CA ALA A 419 23.88 47.87 15.76
C ALA A 419 25.06 47.80 16.76
N ALA A 420 25.67 46.63 16.94
CA ALA A 420 26.86 46.46 17.76
C ALA A 420 28.08 47.15 17.12
N PRO A 421 28.74 48.13 17.78
CA PRO A 421 29.90 48.80 17.23
C PRO A 421 31.07 47.81 17.10
N ALA A 422 31.70 47.78 15.92
CA ALA A 422 32.91 47.01 15.68
C ALA A 422 34.01 47.47 16.66
N ALA A 423 34.34 46.61 17.61
CA ALA A 423 35.40 46.82 18.60
C ALA A 423 36.77 46.42 18.07
#